data_AF-A0A429G6S5-F1
#
_entry.id   AF-A0A429G6S5-F1
#
_cell.length_a   1.000
_cell.length_b   1.000
_cell.length_c   1.000
_cell.angle_alpha   90.00
_cell.angle_beta   90.00
_cell.angle_gamma   90.00
#
_symmetry.space_group_name_H-M   'P 1'
#
loop_
_entity.id
_entity.type
_entity.pdbx_description
1 polymer ?
#
loop_
_entity_poly.entity_id
_entity_poly.type
_entity_poly.pdbx_seq_one_letter_code
_entity_poly.pdbx_strand_id
1 'polypeptide(L)' 'MAQQIVLTVDEELIKAIDALVMEGNFKSRSEAIKAALLGFIRSKNAERVKFAFEDFISQSISDFRR' A
#
# COMPACT_ATOMS: atom_id res chain seq x y z
N MET A 1 12.32 6.04 15.72
CA MET A 1 12.86 4.93 14.92
C MET A 1 11.80 4.53 13.90
N ALA A 2 12.11 4.54 12.60
CA ALA A 2 11.16 4.09 11.59
C ALA A 2 11.20 2.56 11.49
N GLN A 3 10.06 1.91 11.63
CA GLN A 3 9.94 0.46 11.51
C GLN A 3 9.89 0.11 10.01
N GLN A 4 10.88 -0.65 9.54
CA GLN A 4 10.94 -1.11 8.15
C GLN A 4 10.27 -2.48 8.06
N ILE A 5 9.22 -2.58 7.25
CA ILE A 5 8.49 -3.82 7.02
C ILE A 5 8.82 -4.29 5.60
N VAL A 6 9.24 -5.54 5.46
CA VAL A 6 9.47 -6.19 4.17
C VAL A 6 8.23 -7.00 3.83
N LEU A 7 7.66 -6.78 2.65
CA LEU A 7 6.42 -7.41 2.20
C LEU A 7 6.68 -8.18 0.91
N THR A 8 6.16 -9.40 0.84
CA THR A 8 6.05 -10.14 -0.42
C THR A 8 4.69 -9.80 -1.02
N VAL A 9 4.71 -9.17 -2.19
CA VAL A 9 3.50 -8.74 -2.92
C VAL A 9 3.51 -9.34 -4.31
N ASP A 10 2.32 -9.59 -4.86
CA ASP A 10 2.17 -10.09 -6.23
C ASP A 10 2.54 -9.03 -7.28
N GLU A 11 2.80 -9.47 -8.51
CA GLU A 11 3.23 -8.58 -9.60
C GLU A 11 2.12 -7.60 -10.03
N GLU A 12 0.85 -7.99 -9.89
CA GLU A 12 -0.28 -7.12 -10.21
C GLU A 12 -0.38 -5.92 -9.26
N LEU A 13 -0.14 -6.15 -7.97
CA LEU A 13 -0.12 -5.12 -6.94
C LEU A 13 1.08 -4.20 -7.12
N ILE A 14 2.25 -4.72 -7.52
CA ILE A 14 3.41 -3.89 -7.87
C ILE A 14 3.05 -2.95 -9.03
N LYS A 15 2.41 -3.46 -10.09
CA LYS A 15 1.96 -2.63 -11.22
C LYS A 15 0.96 -1.56 -10.80
N ALA A 16 0.03 -1.88 -9.91
CA ALA A 16 -0.91 -0.91 -9.37
C ALA A 16 -0.20 0.18 -8.53
N ILE A 17 0.80 -0.19 -7.72
CA ILE A 17 1.60 0.76 -6.94
C ILE A 17 2.42 1.67 -7.87
N ASP A 18 3.05 1.11 -8.90
CA ASP A 18 3.83 1.89 -9.87
C ASP A 18 2.95 2.86 -10.65
N ALA A 19 1.73 2.45 -11.03
CA ALA A 19 0.75 3.34 -11.62
C ALA A 19 0.40 4.51 -10.69
N LEU A 20 0.24 4.26 -9.38
CA LEU A 20 0.00 5.32 -8.40
C LEU A 20 1.17 6.27 -8.23
N VAL A 21 2.40 5.75 -8.24
CA VAL A 21 3.63 6.56 -8.21
C VAL A 21 3.63 7.55 -9.38
N MET A 22 3.26 7.08 -10.58
CA MET A 22 3.18 7.93 -11.77
C MET A 22 1.97 8.90 -11.72
N GLU A 23 0.78 8.42 -11.32
CA GLU A 23 -0.45 9.22 -11.24
C GLU A 23 -0.33 10.40 -10.27
N GLY A 24 0.26 10.18 -9.10
CA GLY A 24 0.43 11.23 -8.08
C GLY A 24 1.81 11.87 -8.03
N ASN A 25 2.70 11.51 -8.97
CA ASN A 25 4.09 11.99 -9.04
C ASN A 25 4.84 11.85 -7.70
N PHE A 26 4.71 10.69 -7.06
CA PHE A 26 5.34 10.41 -5.76
C PHE A 26 6.82 10.08 -5.91
N LYS A 27 7.61 10.38 -4.88
CA LYS A 27 9.07 10.11 -4.88
C LYS A 27 9.40 8.65 -4.64
N SER A 28 8.45 7.87 -4.12
CA SER A 28 8.64 6.45 -3.83
C SER A 28 7.33 5.69 -3.79
N ARG A 29 7.41 4.37 -3.98
CA ARG A 29 6.30 3.44 -3.78
C ARG A 29 5.69 3.55 -2.38
N SER A 30 6.53 3.72 -1.35
CA SER A 30 6.08 3.88 0.04
C SER A 30 5.23 5.14 0.25
N GLU A 31 5.55 6.22 -0.46
CA GLU A 31 4.78 7.47 -0.41
C GLU A 31 3.42 7.30 -1.13
N ALA A 32 3.42 6.64 -2.29
CA ALA A 32 2.20 6.31 -3.03
C ALA A 32 1.26 5.40 -2.21
N ILE A 33 1.79 4.38 -1.54
CA ILE A 33 1.02 3.50 -0.65
C ILE A 33 0.41 4.29 0.51
N LYS A 34 1.19 5.18 1.15
CA LYS A 34 0.67 6.05 2.21
C LYS A 34 -0.45 6.96 1.71
N ALA A 35 -0.29 7.56 0.54
CA ALA A 35 -1.30 8.41 -0.05
C ALA A 35 -2.59 7.64 -0.39
N ALA A 36 -2.47 6.40 -0.86
CA ALA A 36 -3.60 5.50 -1.10
C ALA A 36 -4.34 5.13 0.21
N LEU A 37 -3.59 4.77 1.27
CA LEU A 37 -4.16 4.44 2.58
C LEU A 37 -4.87 5.63 3.23
N LEU A 38 -4.30 6.83 3.11
CA LEU A 38 -4.89 8.07 3.63
C LEU A 38 -6.06 8.59 2.78
N GLY A 39 -6.32 7.99 1.62
CA GLY A 39 -7.42 8.37 0.73
C GLY A 39 -7.19 9.68 -0.02
N PHE A 40 -5.93 10.11 -0.18
CA PHE A 40 -5.57 11.31 -0.94
C PHE A 40 -5.71 11.11 -2.46
N ILE A 41 -5.76 9.86 -2.92
CA ILE A 41 -5.98 9.50 -4.32
C ILE A 41 -7.27 8.70 -4.40
N ARG A 42 -8.16 9.09 -5.31
CA ARG A 42 -9.38 8.34 -5.64
C ARG A 42 -9.24 7.76 -7.04
N SER A 43 -8.56 6.63 -7.13
CA SER A 43 -8.43 5.85 -8.36
C SER A 43 -8.62 4.36 -8.06
N LYS A 44 -8.98 3.58 -9.08
CA LYS A 44 -9.17 2.12 -8.95
C LYS A 44 -7.90 1.43 -8.43
N ASN A 45 -6.73 1.94 -8.81
CA ASN A 45 -5.44 1.47 -8.33
C ASN A 45 -5.25 1.80 -6.85
N ALA A 46 -5.65 3.00 -6.41
CA ALA A 46 -5.55 3.42 -5.01
C ALA A 46 -6.44 2.55 -4.11
N GLU A 47 -7.66 2.24 -4.55
CA GLU A 47 -8.58 1.34 -3.82
C GLU A 47 -8.00 -0.07 -3.72
N ARG A 48 -7.44 -0.60 -4.82
CA ARG A 48 -6.82 -1.94 -4.81
C ARG A 48 -5.62 -2.01 -3.86
N VAL A 49 -4.75 -1.00 -3.89
CA VAL A 49 -3.60 -0.92 -2.97
C VAL A 49 -4.07 -0.76 -1.53
N LYS A 50 -5.06 0.10 -1.27
CA LYS A 50 -5.64 0.29 0.06
C LYS A 50 -6.20 -1.02 0.62
N PHE A 51 -7.02 -1.73 -0.15
CA PHE A 51 -7.64 -2.98 0.29
C PHE A 51 -6.61 -4.06 0.63
N ALA A 52 -5.60 -4.25 -0.25
CA ALA A 52 -4.55 -5.24 -0.03
C ALA A 52 -3.72 -4.95 1.23
N PHE A 53 -3.40 -3.68 1.50
CA PHE A 53 -2.61 -3.30 2.66
C PHE A 53 -3.45 -3.27 3.96
N GLU A 54 -4.72 -2.90 3.90
CA GLU A 54 -5.62 -2.99 5.07
C GLU A 54 -5.80 -4.45 5.52
N ASP A 55 -5.97 -5.38 4.58
CA ASP A 55 -6.03 -6.82 4.88
C ASP A 55 -4.73 -7.31 5.52
N PHE A 56 -3.57 -6.93 4.95
CA PHE A 56 -2.27 -7.28 5.51
C PHE A 56 -2.08 -6.74 6.95
N ILE A 57 -2.46 -5.48 7.19
CA ILE A 57 -2.36 -4.85 8.51
C ILE A 57 -3.29 -5.60 9.50
N SER A 58 -4.51 -5.92 9.08
CA SER A 58 -5.48 -6.64 9.91
C SER A 58 -4.96 -8.03 10.32
N GLN A 59 -4.40 -8.79 9.37
CA GLN A 59 -3.80 -10.09 9.64
C GLN A 59 -2.58 -9.98 10.57
N SER A 60 -1.69 -9.02 10.32
CA SER A 60 -0.50 -8.80 11.15
C SER A 60 -0.82 -8.42 12.60
N ILE A 61 -1.89 -7.63 12.82
CA ILE A 61 -2.37 -7.29 14.17
C ILE A 61 -3.04 -8.48 14.84
N SER A 62 -3.77 -9.31 14.07
CA SER A 62 -4.41 -10.52 14.57
C SER A 62 -3.38 -11.53 15.08
N ASP A 63 -2.29 -11.73 14.32
CA ASP A 63 -1.21 -12.66 14.70
C ASP A 63 -0.42 -12.17 15.93
N PHE A 64 -0.33 -10.85 16.15
CA PHE A 64 0.31 -10.31 17.35
C PHE A 64 -0.53 -10.46 18.63
N ARG A 65 -1.86 -10.64 18.50
CA ARG A 65 -2.77 -10.78 19.66
C ARG A 65 -2.99 -12.22 20.13
N ARG A 66 -2.54 -13.23 19.38
CA ARG A 66 -2.57 -14.64 19.79
C ARG A 66 -1.27 -15.03 20.50
#